data_AF-A0A7V0MKM6-F1
#
_entry.id   AF-A0A7V0MKM6-F1
#
_cell.length_a   1.000
_cell.length_b   1.000
_cell.length_c   1.000
_cell.angle_alpha   90.00
_cell.angle_beta   90.00
_cell.angle_gamma   90.00
#
_symmetry.space_group_name_H-M   'P 1'
#
loop_
_entity.id
_entity.type
_entity.pdbx_description
1 polymer ?
#
loop_
_entity_poly.entity_id
_entity_poly.type
_entity_poly.pdbx_seq_one_letter_code
_entity_poly.pdbx_strand_id
1 'polypeptide(L)'
;ARIKEELLKNFNLYTIIRLPKGVFSPYTGIETNILFFDRSGPTREIWYYQIPLPKGRKTYTKTKPMQYSEFAPVIEWWNRREENEYAWRVKVEDILKYDDAGRLVSANLDIKNPNTLEELEHRPPEELLEDILEKEHRIIEIINEIKETLREKP
;
A
#
# COMPACT_ATOMS: atom_id res chain seq x y z
N ALA A 1 -16.46 -3.61 -8.60
CA ALA A 1 -16.61 -2.14 -8.63
C ALA A 1 -17.92 -1.68 -7.99
N ARG A 2 -19.07 -2.26 -8.39
CA ARG A 2 -20.42 -1.89 -7.92
C ARG A 2 -20.64 -1.82 -6.40
N ILE A 3 -20.05 -2.72 -5.61
CA ILE A 3 -20.14 -2.66 -4.13
C ILE A 3 -19.46 -1.41 -3.56
N LYS A 4 -18.30 -1.02 -4.13
CA LYS A 4 -17.58 0.19 -3.68
C LYS A 4 -18.36 1.45 -4.05
N GLU A 5 -18.96 1.48 -5.23
CA GLU A 5 -19.87 2.55 -5.63
C GLU A 5 -21.07 2.66 -4.68
N GLU A 6 -21.70 1.55 -4.35
CA GLU A 6 -22.84 1.52 -3.43
C GLU A 6 -22.46 2.00 -2.02
N LEU A 7 -21.29 1.59 -1.52
CA LEU A 7 -20.73 2.07 -0.26
C LEU A 7 -20.61 3.60 -0.27
N LEU A 8 -19.97 4.16 -1.31
CA LEU A 8 -19.72 5.60 -1.38
C LEU A 8 -20.99 6.42 -1.65
N LYS A 9 -21.99 5.85 -2.33
CA LYS A 9 -23.27 6.52 -2.59
C LYS A 9 -24.22 6.50 -1.40
N ASN A 10 -24.23 5.43 -0.60
CA ASN A 10 -25.21 5.24 0.47
C ASN A 10 -24.66 5.48 1.87
N PHE A 11 -23.34 5.45 2.03
CA PHE A 11 -22.65 5.62 3.30
C PHE A 11 -21.59 6.69 3.19
N ASN A 12 -21.23 7.25 4.34
CA ASN A 12 -20.20 8.25 4.47
C ASN A 12 -18.92 7.55 4.93
N LEU A 13 -18.11 7.09 3.97
CA LEU A 13 -16.77 6.61 4.21
C LEU A 13 -15.87 7.83 4.41
N TYR A 14 -15.65 8.21 5.67
CA TYR A 14 -14.94 9.44 5.98
C TYR A 14 -13.45 9.22 6.24
N THR A 15 -13.00 7.98 6.52
CA THR A 15 -11.56 7.70 6.73
C THR A 15 -11.16 6.27 6.35
N ILE A 16 -9.99 6.15 5.73
CA ILE A 16 -9.28 4.89 5.46
C ILE A 16 -7.90 4.97 6.11
N ILE A 17 -7.62 4.06 7.05
CA ILE A 17 -6.28 3.91 7.63
C ILE A 17 -5.57 2.77 6.91
N ARG A 18 -4.43 3.06 6.30
CA ARG A 18 -3.56 2.08 5.65
C ARG A 18 -2.55 1.53 6.65
N LEU A 19 -2.55 0.22 6.83
CA LEU A 19 -1.62 -0.49 7.70
C LEU A 19 -0.44 -1.05 6.89
N PRO A 20 0.79 -0.98 7.41
CA PRO A 20 1.94 -1.55 6.73
C PRO A 20 1.89 -3.07 6.55
N LYS A 21 2.79 -3.59 5.72
CA LYS A 21 2.97 -5.04 5.52
C LYS A 21 3.33 -5.76 6.81
N GLY A 22 2.82 -6.97 6.94
CA GLY A 22 3.18 -7.90 8.02
C GLY A 22 2.49 -7.65 9.37
N VAL A 23 1.54 -6.70 9.47
CA VAL A 23 0.78 -6.45 10.71
C VAL A 23 0.10 -7.73 11.23
N PHE A 24 -0.35 -8.59 10.31
CA PHE A 24 -0.96 -9.89 10.62
C PHE A 24 0.00 -11.08 10.46
N SER A 25 1.32 -10.84 10.52
CA SER A 25 2.32 -11.91 10.49
C SER A 25 2.19 -12.84 11.71
N PRO A 26 2.25 -14.18 11.56
CA PRO A 26 2.65 -14.93 10.36
C PRO A 26 1.49 -15.35 9.44
N TYR A 27 0.25 -14.98 9.75
CA TYR A 27 -0.93 -15.43 9.00
C TYR A 27 -0.99 -14.85 7.60
N THR A 28 -0.60 -13.57 7.44
CA THR A 28 -0.48 -12.94 6.13
C THR A 28 0.53 -11.80 6.15
N GLY A 29 1.25 -11.64 5.03
CA GLY A 29 2.15 -10.52 4.78
C GLY A 29 1.52 -9.37 4.00
N ILE A 30 0.23 -9.49 3.64
CA ILE A 30 -0.47 -8.55 2.77
C ILE A 30 -0.75 -7.23 3.52
N GLU A 31 -0.72 -6.11 2.79
CA GLU A 31 -1.18 -4.81 3.29
C GLU A 31 -2.67 -4.85 3.62
N THR A 32 -3.05 -4.20 4.70
CA THR A 32 -4.44 -4.20 5.17
C THR A 32 -4.89 -2.78 5.46
N ASN A 33 -6.20 -2.56 5.41
CA ASN A 33 -6.77 -1.23 5.59
C ASN A 33 -7.96 -1.31 6.55
N ILE A 34 -8.15 -0.26 7.35
CA ILE A 34 -9.31 -0.09 8.21
C ILE A 34 -10.18 1.00 7.60
N LEU A 35 -11.43 0.65 7.28
CA LEU A 35 -12.41 1.57 6.73
C LEU A 35 -13.35 2.06 7.82
N PHE A 36 -13.48 3.37 7.97
CA PHE A 36 -14.39 4.02 8.91
C PHE A 36 -15.49 4.72 8.13
N PHE A 37 -16.71 4.20 8.28
CA PHE A 37 -17.88 4.73 7.60
C PHE A 37 -19.11 4.69 8.50
N ASP A 38 -20.08 5.54 8.22
CA ASP A 38 -21.38 5.55 8.87
C ASP A 38 -22.52 5.79 7.86
N ARG A 39 -23.75 5.87 8.37
CA ARG A 39 -24.97 6.06 7.56
C ARG A 39 -25.46 7.52 7.56
N SER A 40 -24.59 8.50 7.79
CA SER A 40 -24.98 9.92 7.81
C SER A 40 -25.37 10.47 6.44
N GLY A 41 -24.99 9.79 5.35
CA GLY A 41 -25.29 10.19 3.98
C GLY A 41 -24.24 9.67 2.98
N PRO A 42 -24.24 10.17 1.73
CA PRO A 42 -23.22 9.83 0.73
C PRO A 42 -21.83 10.36 1.12
N THR A 43 -20.80 9.64 0.71
CA THR A 43 -19.40 10.06 0.82
C THR A 43 -19.13 11.24 -0.10
N ARG A 44 -18.48 12.27 0.43
CA ARG A 44 -18.02 13.44 -0.36
C ARG A 44 -16.51 13.46 -0.49
N GLU A 45 -15.83 13.25 0.62
CA GLU A 45 -14.38 13.23 0.73
C GLU A 45 -13.96 12.13 1.69
N ILE A 46 -12.84 11.50 1.38
CA ILE A 46 -12.25 10.43 2.18
C ILE A 46 -10.90 10.93 2.66
N TRP A 47 -10.68 10.85 3.96
CA TRP A 47 -9.35 11.00 4.52
C TRP A 47 -8.58 9.69 4.44
N TYR A 48 -7.36 9.74 3.95
CA TYR A 48 -6.43 8.65 4.03
C TYR A 48 -5.38 8.95 5.08
N TYR A 49 -5.02 7.94 5.87
CA TYR A 49 -3.88 8.00 6.78
C TYR A 49 -3.03 6.76 6.62
N GLN A 50 -1.76 6.92 6.24
CA GLN A 50 -0.80 5.82 6.13
C GLN A 50 0.08 5.78 7.37
N ILE A 51 -0.03 4.71 8.16
CA ILE A 51 0.84 4.55 9.33
C ILE A 51 2.26 4.24 8.84
N PRO A 52 3.28 5.04 9.20
CA PRO A 52 4.65 4.77 8.79
C PRO A 52 5.22 3.55 9.51
N LEU A 53 6.18 2.87 8.87
CA LEU A 53 6.96 1.83 9.53
C LEU A 53 7.98 2.46 10.49
N PRO A 54 8.29 1.81 11.63
CA PRO A 54 9.41 2.21 12.47
C PRO A 54 10.72 2.26 11.70
N LYS A 55 11.59 3.22 12.05
CA LYS A 55 12.91 3.38 11.43
C LYS A 55 13.67 2.06 11.41
N GLY A 56 14.17 1.70 10.23
CA GLY A 56 14.95 0.46 9.99
C GLY A 56 14.12 -0.81 9.83
N ARG A 57 12.78 -0.73 9.77
CA ARG A 57 11.90 -1.87 9.47
C ARG A 57 11.28 -1.75 8.08
N LYS A 58 11.32 -2.84 7.31
CA LYS A 58 10.60 -2.95 6.02
C LYS A 58 9.23 -3.64 6.15
N THR A 59 9.01 -4.40 7.22
CA THR A 59 7.76 -5.14 7.47
C THR A 59 7.68 -5.52 8.96
N TYR A 60 6.47 -5.76 9.46
CA TYR A 60 6.28 -6.41 10.77
C TYR A 60 6.44 -7.93 10.65
N THR A 61 6.82 -8.55 11.76
CA THR A 61 7.01 -10.01 11.84
C THR A 61 6.39 -10.54 13.13
N LYS A 62 6.18 -11.86 13.22
CA LYS A 62 5.74 -12.51 14.46
C LYS A 62 6.57 -12.12 15.69
N THR A 63 7.88 -11.93 15.53
CA THR A 63 8.80 -11.57 16.62
C THR A 63 8.87 -10.06 16.88
N LYS A 64 8.43 -9.24 15.93
CA LYS A 64 8.40 -7.78 16.01
C LYS A 64 7.04 -7.28 15.51
N PRO A 65 5.94 -7.53 16.25
CA PRO A 65 4.61 -7.12 15.84
C PRO A 65 4.43 -5.61 15.99
N MET A 66 3.40 -5.10 15.33
CA MET A 66 2.95 -3.71 15.49
C MET A 66 2.48 -3.48 16.93
N GLN A 67 2.90 -2.36 17.50
CA GLN A 67 2.59 -1.95 18.87
C GLN A 67 1.48 -0.91 18.89
N TYR A 68 0.70 -0.89 19.96
CA TYR A 68 -0.38 0.09 20.13
C TYR A 68 0.12 1.55 20.10
N SER A 69 1.32 1.81 20.64
CA SER A 69 1.94 3.14 20.63
C SER A 69 2.14 3.71 19.22
N GLU A 70 2.22 2.86 18.20
CA GLU A 70 2.38 3.26 16.81
C GLU A 70 1.09 3.89 16.23
N PHE A 71 -0.05 3.71 16.91
CA PHE A 71 -1.31 4.38 16.59
C PHE A 71 -1.45 5.76 17.24
N ALA A 72 -0.57 6.15 18.18
CA ALA A 72 -0.70 7.43 18.88
C ALA A 72 -0.75 8.63 17.91
N PRO A 73 0.09 8.73 16.85
CA PRO A 73 0.02 9.84 15.92
C PRO A 73 -1.32 9.92 15.16
N VAL A 74 -1.88 8.78 14.74
CA VAL A 74 -3.18 8.77 14.03
C VAL A 74 -4.33 9.11 14.97
N ILE A 75 -4.26 8.72 16.25
CA ILE A 75 -5.26 9.06 17.26
C ILE A 75 -5.24 10.57 17.55
N GLU A 76 -4.05 11.18 17.65
CA GLU A 76 -3.90 12.62 17.83
C GLU A 76 -4.42 13.40 16.62
N TRP A 77 -4.05 12.96 15.42
CA TRP A 77 -4.53 13.54 14.16
C TRP A 77 -6.04 13.39 13.98
N TRP A 78 -6.66 12.33 14.51
CA TRP A 78 -8.08 12.03 14.30
C TRP A 78 -9.02 13.19 14.67
N ASN A 79 -8.70 13.92 15.74
CA ASN A 79 -9.49 15.04 16.25
C ASN A 79 -9.13 16.39 15.61
N ARG A 80 -8.04 16.45 14.82
CA ARG A 80 -7.51 17.65 14.15
C ARG A 80 -6.97 17.26 12.78
N ARG A 81 -7.90 16.93 11.88
CA ARG A 81 -7.55 16.38 10.57
C ARG A 81 -6.99 17.46 9.67
N GLU A 82 -5.70 17.36 9.42
CA GLU A 82 -4.93 18.21 8.53
C GLU A 82 -4.09 17.35 7.59
N GLU A 83 -3.83 17.84 6.39
CA GLU A 83 -2.95 17.17 5.45
C GLU A 83 -1.50 17.27 5.95
N ASN A 84 -0.76 16.17 5.85
CA ASN A 84 0.64 16.08 6.27
C ASN A 84 1.35 14.94 5.51
N GLU A 85 2.58 14.61 5.90
CA GLU A 85 3.38 13.54 5.28
C GLU A 85 2.67 12.17 5.22
N TYR A 86 1.76 11.89 6.16
CA TYR A 86 1.07 10.61 6.31
C TYR A 86 -0.42 10.67 6.00
N ALA A 87 -1.01 11.87 5.92
CA ALA A 87 -2.44 12.08 5.78
C ALA A 87 -2.75 12.98 4.60
N TRP A 88 -3.68 12.54 3.74
CA TRP A 88 -4.13 13.31 2.59
C TRP A 88 -5.62 13.09 2.35
N ARG A 89 -6.24 14.00 1.62
CA ARG A 89 -7.67 13.98 1.35
C ARG A 89 -7.93 13.73 -0.13
N VAL A 90 -8.92 12.89 -0.40
CA VAL A 90 -9.32 12.53 -1.76
C VAL A 90 -10.81 12.76 -1.91
N LYS A 91 -11.21 13.42 -2.99
CA LYS A 91 -12.63 13.63 -3.28
C LYS A 91 -13.23 12.40 -3.94
N VAL A 92 -14.52 12.15 -3.69
CA VAL A 92 -15.20 10.96 -4.22
C VAL A 92 -15.24 10.95 -5.75
N GLU A 93 -15.23 12.12 -6.40
CA GLU A 93 -15.24 12.27 -7.85
C GLU A 93 -13.93 11.78 -8.50
N ASP A 94 -12.81 11.84 -7.78
CA ASP A 94 -11.52 11.31 -8.26
C ASP A 94 -11.48 9.78 -8.19
N ILE A 95 -12.33 9.19 -7.34
CA ILE A 95 -12.41 7.76 -7.07
C ILE A 95 -13.44 7.07 -7.97
N LEU A 96 -14.63 7.67 -8.11
CA LEU A 96 -15.73 7.17 -8.92
C LEU A 96 -15.73 7.85 -10.28
N LYS A 97 -15.26 7.12 -11.30
CA LYS A 97 -15.26 7.60 -12.68
C LYS A 97 -16.40 6.96 -13.47
N TYR A 98 -17.14 7.79 -14.20
CA TYR A 98 -18.23 7.37 -15.07
C TYR A 98 -17.88 7.70 -16.53
N ASP A 99 -18.40 6.93 -17.47
CA ASP A 99 -18.35 7.26 -18.90
C ASP A 99 -19.45 8.26 -19.28
N ASP A 100 -19.43 8.74 -20.53
CA ASP A 100 -20.43 9.67 -21.08
C ASP A 100 -21.86 9.07 -21.09
N ALA A 101 -21.97 7.74 -20.99
CA ALA A 101 -23.23 7.00 -20.90
C ALA A 101 -23.69 6.76 -19.45
N GLY A 102 -22.97 7.31 -18.45
CA GLY A 102 -23.31 7.21 -17.03
C GLY A 102 -22.99 5.87 -16.37
N ARG A 103 -22.18 5.01 -17.00
CA ARG A 103 -21.76 3.72 -16.46
C ARG A 103 -20.49 3.87 -15.65
N LEU A 104 -20.41 3.18 -14.51
CA LEU A 104 -19.22 3.18 -13.66
C LEU A 104 -18.04 2.49 -14.38
N VAL A 105 -17.00 3.27 -14.67
CA VAL A 105 -15.75 2.82 -15.28
C VAL A 105 -14.75 2.39 -14.21
N SER A 106 -14.62 3.17 -13.13
CA SER A 106 -13.66 2.90 -12.07
C SER A 106 -14.21 3.28 -10.69
N ALA A 107 -13.84 2.49 -9.69
CA ALA A 107 -14.08 2.75 -8.28
C ALA A 107 -12.86 2.26 -7.50
N ASN A 108 -11.74 2.99 -7.56
CA ASN A 108 -10.49 2.58 -6.94
C ASN A 108 -10.25 3.30 -5.60
N LEU A 109 -10.29 2.55 -4.50
CA LEU A 109 -9.99 3.05 -3.16
C LEU A 109 -8.52 2.88 -2.78
N ASP A 110 -7.71 2.18 -3.60
CA ASP A 110 -6.27 2.04 -3.38
C ASP A 110 -5.55 3.29 -3.89
N ILE A 111 -5.73 4.40 -3.17
CA ILE A 111 -5.02 5.65 -3.42
C ILE A 111 -3.72 5.64 -2.62
N LYS A 112 -2.59 5.82 -3.29
CA LYS A 112 -1.26 5.88 -2.65
C LYS A 112 -1.04 7.26 -2.03
N ASN A 113 -0.12 7.31 -1.07
CA ASN A 113 0.25 8.56 -0.44
C ASN A 113 1.08 9.40 -1.43
N PRO A 114 0.63 10.62 -1.80
CA PRO A 114 1.39 11.48 -2.70
C PRO A 114 2.72 11.97 -2.10
N ASN A 115 2.90 11.84 -0.78
CA ASN A 115 4.09 12.30 -0.07
C ASN A 115 5.13 11.19 0.16
N THR A 116 4.85 9.93 -0.22
CA THR A 116 5.82 8.85 -0.04
C THR A 116 6.96 8.92 -1.04
N LEU A 117 8.19 8.73 -0.55
CA LEU A 117 9.41 8.54 -1.35
C LEU A 117 9.30 7.40 -2.38
N GLU A 118 8.35 6.47 -2.24
CA GLU A 118 8.11 5.41 -3.23
C GLU A 118 7.62 5.95 -4.60
N GLU A 119 6.99 7.13 -4.66
CA GLU A 119 6.68 7.78 -5.95
C GLU A 119 7.95 8.30 -6.65
N LEU A 120 9.04 8.53 -5.90
CA LEU A 120 10.38 8.81 -6.45
C LEU A 120 11.15 7.54 -6.82
N GLU A 121 10.79 6.37 -6.25
CA GLU A 121 11.40 5.06 -6.52
C GLU A 121 10.67 4.23 -7.58
N HIS A 122 9.89 4.84 -8.48
CA HIS A 122 9.69 4.20 -9.79
C HIS A 122 11.02 4.21 -10.52
N ARG A 123 11.88 3.22 -10.22
CA ARG A 123 13.10 2.98 -11.00
C ARG A 123 12.68 2.87 -12.46
N PRO A 124 13.30 3.64 -13.36
CA PRO A 124 12.96 3.58 -14.77
C PRO A 124 13.03 2.14 -15.27
N PRO A 125 12.14 1.71 -16.20
CA PRO A 125 12.15 0.35 -16.75
C PRO A 125 13.53 -0.11 -17.22
N GLU A 126 14.36 0.82 -17.66
CA GLU A 126 15.74 0.62 -18.09
C GLU A 126 16.65 0.13 -16.94
N GLU A 127 16.54 0.73 -15.74
CA GLU A 127 17.29 0.29 -14.55
C GLU A 127 16.82 -1.08 -14.06
N LEU A 128 15.52 -1.38 -14.19
CA LEU A 128 15.00 -2.71 -13.86
C LEU A 128 15.55 -3.79 -14.81
N LEU A 129 15.77 -3.44 -16.08
CA LEU A 129 16.34 -4.34 -17.08
C LEU A 129 17.80 -4.69 -16.76
N GLU A 130 18.59 -3.69 -16.35
CA GLU A 130 19.98 -3.88 -15.92
C GLU A 130 20.06 -4.80 -14.69
N ASP A 131 19.20 -4.58 -13.70
CA ASP A 131 19.09 -5.38 -12.47
C ASP A 131 18.71 -6.85 -12.78
N ILE A 132 17.89 -7.09 -13.82
CA ILE A 132 17.54 -8.43 -14.31
C ILE A 132 18.76 -9.08 -14.96
N LEU A 133 19.47 -8.39 -15.85
CA LEU A 133 20.66 -8.91 -16.53
C LEU A 133 21.75 -9.29 -15.54
N GLU A 134 22.00 -8.45 -14.53
CA GLU A 134 22.99 -8.72 -13.49
C GLU A 134 22.65 -10.00 -12.70
N LYS A 135 21.37 -10.19 -12.36
CA LYS A 135 20.90 -11.39 -11.66
C LYS A 135 21.00 -12.64 -12.53
N GLU A 136 20.72 -12.55 -13.82
CA GLU A 136 20.89 -13.66 -14.77
C GLU A 136 22.36 -14.07 -14.90
N HIS A 137 23.28 -13.11 -14.99
CA HIS A 137 24.72 -13.40 -14.98
C HIS A 137 25.13 -14.13 -13.70
N ARG A 138 24.63 -13.68 -12.55
CA ARG A 138 24.91 -14.32 -11.26
C ARG A 138 24.37 -15.74 -11.18
N ILE A 139 23.19 -16.00 -11.74
CA ILE A 139 22.62 -17.35 -11.84
C ILE A 139 23.52 -18.26 -12.69
N ILE A 140 24.00 -17.77 -13.84
CA ILE A 140 24.88 -18.53 -14.73
C ILE A 140 26.22 -18.86 -14.04
N GLU A 141 26.81 -17.91 -13.31
CA GLU A 141 28.01 -18.14 -12.50
C GLU A 141 27.81 -19.27 -11.49
N ILE A 142 26.74 -19.20 -10.70
CA ILE A 142 26.42 -20.23 -9.69
C ILE A 142 26.21 -21.60 -10.34
N ILE A 143 25.54 -21.66 -11.49
CA ILE A 143 25.35 -22.92 -12.23
C ILE A 143 26.69 -23.51 -12.68
N ASN A 144 27.63 -22.68 -13.11
CA ASN A 144 28.95 -23.13 -13.52
C ASN A 144 29.77 -23.60 -12.31
N GLU A 145 29.73 -22.90 -11.18
CA GLU A 145 30.35 -23.34 -9.92
C GLU A 145 29.83 -24.73 -9.48
N ILE A 146 28.51 -24.95 -9.58
CA ILE A 146 27.90 -26.26 -9.30
C ILE A 146 28.40 -27.34 -10.27
N LYS A 147 28.50 -27.04 -11.57
CA LYS A 147 29.01 -27.99 -12.57
C LYS A 147 30.45 -28.39 -12.29
N GLU A 148 31.32 -27.45 -11.95
CA GLU A 148 32.72 -27.74 -11.63
C GLU A 148 32.82 -28.56 -10.35
N THR A 149 32.04 -28.22 -9.31
CA THR A 149 31.98 -29.00 -8.05
C THR A 149 31.50 -30.44 -8.27
N LEU A 150 30.58 -30.66 -9.21
CA LEU A 150 30.09 -32.01 -9.56
C LEU A 150 31.09 -32.80 -10.42
N ARG A 151 31.97 -32.13 -11.18
CA ARG A 151 33.06 -32.77 -11.95
C ARG A 151 34.24 -33.17 -11.08
N GLU A 152 34.47 -32.45 -9.98
CA GLU A 152 35.55 -32.71 -9.03
C GLU A 152 35.23 -33.77 -7.96
N LYS A 153 34.00 -34.31 -7.93
CA LYS A 153 33.68 -35.47 -7.10
C LYS A 153 34.05 -36.78 -7.82
N PRO A 154 35.03 -37.55 -7.33
CA PRO A 154 35.35 -38.89 -7.85
C PRO A 154 34.23 -39.91 -7.56
#